data_AF-A0A935I479-F1
#
_entry.id   AF-A0A935I479-F1
#
_cell.length_a   1.000
_cell.length_b   1.000
_cell.length_c   1.000
_cell.angle_alpha   90.00
_cell.angle_beta   90.00
_cell.angle_gamma   90.00
#
_symmetry.space_group_name_H-M   'P 1'
#
loop_
_entity.id
_entity.type
_entity.pdbx_description
1 polymer ?
#
loop_
_entity_poly.entity_id
_entity_poly.type
_entity_poly.pdbx_seq_one_letter_code
_entity_poly.pdbx_strand_id
1 'polypeptide(L)'
;MHSITPVSIGDIVKNLNESTKGAEQISKDLAEIVSKVNNGEGTLGKLINNSDVFNSLDSLMNSFSGSSANINKILAQASTTIELVTNDIRNLQGSIDTITRNVSGITTKINSSQSLVGTLLTDTVFANNIKGVLTNANQTTANLEMGSFSFYQNMEALKHNFLFKGYFEDLGYWDKTGFEKTMQTRETRILNKENELNSRETRLRDFQLKLDSLRNLLEEKKDSLK
;
A
#
# COMPACT_ATOMS: atom_id res chain seq x y z
N MET A 1 -18.60 7.53 77.21
CA MET A 1 -18.19 8.68 76.38
C MET A 1 -16.68 8.77 76.47
N HIS A 2 -15.95 8.59 75.35
CA HIS A 2 -14.50 8.69 75.36
C HIS A 2 -14.10 10.17 75.41
N SER A 3 -13.31 10.55 76.42
CA SER A 3 -12.78 11.89 76.62
C SER A 3 -11.74 12.19 75.54
N ILE A 4 -11.99 13.21 74.73
CA ILE A 4 -10.97 13.78 73.85
C ILE A 4 -10.16 14.71 74.75
N THR A 5 -8.90 14.38 75.01
CA THR A 5 -7.98 15.24 75.77
C THR A 5 -7.90 16.61 75.09
N PRO A 6 -8.11 17.72 75.83
CA PRO A 6 -8.06 19.05 75.24
C PRO A 6 -6.65 19.34 74.71
N VAL A 7 -6.54 19.80 73.48
CA VAL A 7 -5.26 20.25 72.91
C VAL A 7 -4.78 21.46 73.70
N SER A 8 -3.59 21.36 74.32
CA SER A 8 -3.02 22.50 75.07
C SER A 8 -2.25 23.44 74.15
N ILE A 9 -2.09 24.71 74.56
CA ILE A 9 -1.21 25.66 73.86
C ILE A 9 0.21 25.11 73.74
N GLY A 10 0.68 24.34 74.73
CA GLY A 10 1.99 23.68 74.69
C GLY A 10 2.11 22.64 73.57
N ASP A 11 1.05 21.88 73.31
CA ASP A 11 1.01 20.88 72.22
C ASP A 11 1.01 21.56 70.84
N ILE A 12 0.27 22.68 70.71
CA ILE A 12 0.25 23.49 69.49
C ILE A 12 1.64 24.07 69.20
N VAL A 13 2.29 24.67 70.21
CA VAL A 13 3.63 25.24 70.07
C VAL A 13 4.68 24.18 69.77
N LYS A 14 4.58 22.99 70.38
CA LYS A 14 5.47 21.85 70.10
C LYS A 14 5.33 21.38 68.66
N ASN A 15 4.10 21.15 68.19
CA ASN A 15 3.83 20.72 66.81
C ASN A 15 4.23 21.80 65.79
N LEU A 16 4.02 23.09 66.11
CA LEU A 16 4.48 24.21 65.31
C LEU A 16 6.01 24.20 65.19
N ASN A 17 6.72 24.00 66.29
CA ASN A 17 8.19 23.94 66.32
C ASN A 17 8.74 22.74 65.53
N GLU A 18 8.11 21.57 65.65
CA GLU A 18 8.44 20.39 64.85
C GLU A 18 8.17 20.63 63.35
N SER A 19 7.06 21.28 63.02
CA SER A 19 6.71 21.67 61.65
C SER A 19 7.70 22.68 61.07
N THR A 20 8.12 23.70 61.85
CA THR A 20 9.13 24.68 61.40
C THR A 20 10.49 24.03 61.16
N LYS A 21 10.88 23.07 62.00
CA LYS A 21 12.11 22.28 61.78
C LYS A 21 12.02 21.40 60.53
N GLY A 22 10.86 20.77 60.30
CA GLY A 22 10.61 20.01 59.07
C GLY A 22 10.68 20.89 57.82
N ALA A 23 10.07 22.09 57.87
CA ALA A 23 10.13 23.07 56.79
C ALA A 23 11.56 23.57 56.53
N GLU A 24 12.35 23.79 57.58
CA GLU A 24 13.76 24.17 57.46
C GLU A 24 14.59 23.08 56.74
N GLN A 25 14.40 21.82 57.12
CA GLN A 25 15.11 20.70 56.49
C GLN A 25 14.71 20.55 55.02
N ILE A 26 13.42 20.61 54.70
CA ILE A 26 12.93 20.56 53.32
C ILE A 26 13.53 21.70 52.49
N SER A 27 13.61 22.91 53.05
CA SER A 27 14.21 24.04 52.35
C SER A 27 15.70 23.83 52.06
N LYS A 28 16.43 23.18 52.97
CA LYS A 28 17.84 22.82 52.77
C LYS A 28 17.99 21.76 51.68
N ASP A 29 17.18 20.70 51.74
CA ASP A 29 17.20 19.63 50.75
C ASP A 29 16.85 20.16 49.35
N LEU A 30 15.86 21.06 49.26
CA LEU A 30 15.51 21.71 47.99
C LEU A 30 16.62 22.60 47.47
N ALA A 31 17.27 23.38 48.35
CA ALA A 31 18.42 24.20 47.96
C ALA A 31 19.58 23.33 47.43
N GLU A 32 19.81 22.17 48.03
CA GLU A 32 20.81 21.21 47.55
C GLU A 32 20.44 20.63 46.18
N ILE A 33 19.17 20.24 45.98
CA ILE A 33 18.69 19.74 44.68
C ILE A 33 18.85 20.82 43.59
N VAL A 34 18.44 22.05 43.87
CA VAL A 34 18.58 23.18 42.92
C VAL A 34 20.05 23.44 42.61
N SER A 35 20.92 23.40 43.63
CA SER A 35 22.36 23.54 43.44
C SER A 35 22.93 22.43 42.55
N LYS A 36 22.57 21.17 42.81
CA LYS A 36 22.99 20.01 41.99
C LYS A 36 22.51 20.15 40.55
N VAL A 37 21.27 20.57 40.33
CA VAL A 37 20.73 20.83 38.99
C VAL A 37 21.50 21.94 38.29
N ASN A 38 21.73 23.08 38.95
CA ASN A 38 22.46 24.21 38.36
C ASN A 38 23.92 23.88 38.05
N ASN A 39 24.55 23.01 38.84
CA ASN A 39 25.92 22.56 38.61
C ASN A 39 26.02 21.36 37.62
N GLY A 40 24.90 20.94 37.03
CA GLY A 40 24.91 19.83 36.07
C GLY A 40 25.08 18.45 36.69
N GLU A 41 24.86 18.30 37.99
CA GLU A 41 24.95 17.03 38.70
C GLU A 41 23.66 16.19 38.55
N GLY A 42 23.81 14.87 38.53
CA GLY A 42 22.69 13.95 38.28
C GLY A 42 22.16 14.01 36.85
N THR A 43 21.15 13.19 36.53
CA THR A 43 20.61 13.10 35.16
C THR A 43 19.87 14.37 34.75
N LEU A 44 19.12 14.99 35.67
CA LEU A 44 18.37 16.22 35.39
C LEU A 44 19.29 17.43 35.21
N GLY A 45 20.31 17.58 36.06
CA GLY A 45 21.31 18.63 35.90
C GLY A 45 22.07 18.49 34.58
N LYS A 46 22.52 17.27 34.24
CA LYS A 46 23.15 16.99 32.95
C LYS A 46 22.23 17.29 31.77
N LEU A 47 20.94 16.97 31.85
CA LEU A 47 19.99 17.26 30.77
C LEU A 47 19.79 18.77 30.58
N ILE A 48 19.57 19.51 31.67
CA ILE A 48 19.28 20.95 31.63
C ILE A 48 20.50 21.76 31.16
N ASN A 49 21.70 21.37 31.56
CA ASN A 49 22.92 22.15 31.28
C ASN A 49 23.70 21.67 30.05
N ASN A 50 23.22 20.66 29.32
CA ASN A 50 23.95 20.14 28.17
C ASN A 50 23.44 20.73 26.84
N SER A 51 24.24 21.63 26.26
CA SER A 51 24.00 22.20 24.93
C SER A 51 24.00 21.16 23.81
N ASP A 52 24.72 20.05 23.96
CA ASP A 52 24.81 19.00 22.94
C ASP A 52 23.47 18.28 22.77
N VAL A 53 22.65 18.19 23.82
CA VAL A 53 21.29 17.64 23.71
C VAL A 53 20.42 18.54 22.85
N PHE A 54 20.47 19.86 23.07
CA PHE A 54 19.75 20.82 22.23
C PHE A 54 20.25 20.81 20.79
N ASN A 55 21.57 20.83 20.58
CA ASN A 55 22.17 20.75 19.25
C ASN A 55 21.79 19.44 18.52
N SER A 56 21.72 18.33 19.25
CA SER A 56 21.29 17.03 18.71
C SER A 56 19.81 17.04 18.35
N LEU A 57 18.95 17.66 19.17
CA LEU A 57 17.53 17.84 18.87
C LEU A 57 17.30 18.74 17.66
N ASP A 58 18.02 19.85 17.55
CA ASP A 58 17.95 20.75 16.40
C ASP A 58 18.42 20.03 15.13
N SER A 59 19.53 19.29 15.21
CA SER A 59 20.04 18.49 14.09
C SER A 59 19.05 17.40 13.67
N LEU A 60 18.41 16.73 14.63
CA LEU A 60 17.35 15.76 14.38
C LEU A 60 16.16 16.44 13.68
N MET A 61 15.71 17.59 14.17
CA MET A 61 14.56 18.30 13.62
C MET A 61 14.83 18.83 12.21
N ASN A 62 16.04 19.32 11.96
CA ASN A 62 16.49 19.72 10.63
C ASN A 62 16.56 18.53 9.67
N SER A 63 17.13 17.40 10.12
CA SER A 63 17.20 16.16 9.34
C SER A 63 15.81 15.61 9.04
N PHE A 64 14.90 15.67 10.01
CA PHE A 64 13.51 15.28 9.87
C PHE A 64 12.77 16.16 8.87
N SER A 65 12.91 17.48 8.99
CA SER A 65 12.28 18.44 8.07
C SER A 65 12.79 18.27 6.63
N GLY A 66 14.11 18.09 6.46
CA GLY A 66 14.70 17.79 5.15
C GLY A 66 14.23 16.45 4.58
N SER A 67 14.10 15.43 5.42
CA SER A 67 13.57 14.12 5.03
C SER A 67 12.10 14.21 4.62
N SER A 68 11.27 14.95 5.37
CA SER A 68 9.86 15.19 5.04
C SER A 68 9.71 15.91 3.70
N ALA A 69 10.52 16.95 3.45
CA ALA A 69 10.54 17.63 2.16
C ALA A 69 10.93 16.71 0.99
N ASN A 70 11.94 15.85 1.19
CA ASN A 70 12.35 14.85 0.20
C ASN A 70 11.23 13.83 -0.06
N ILE A 71 10.53 13.37 0.98
CA ILE A 71 9.40 12.44 0.80
C ILE A 71 8.27 13.11 0.03
N ASN A 72 7.92 14.37 0.32
CA ASN A 72 6.92 15.10 -0.46
C ASN A 72 7.29 15.18 -1.94
N LYS A 73 8.58 15.41 -2.25
CA LYS A 73 9.09 15.39 -3.63
C LYS A 73 8.93 14.01 -4.28
N ILE A 74 9.28 12.94 -3.57
CA ILE A 74 9.11 11.55 -4.06
C ILE A 74 7.63 11.25 -4.33
N LEU A 75 6.72 11.65 -3.43
CA LEU A 75 5.28 11.43 -3.59
C LEU A 75 4.71 12.22 -4.79
N ALA A 76 5.17 13.45 -5.02
CA ALA A 76 4.80 14.23 -6.20
C ALA A 76 5.31 13.57 -7.50
N GLN A 77 6.56 13.09 -7.50
CA GLN A 77 7.14 12.36 -8.63
C GLN A 77 6.42 11.05 -8.90
N ALA A 78 6.06 10.30 -7.86
CA ALA A 78 5.27 9.09 -7.97
C ALA A 78 3.89 9.38 -8.58
N SER A 79 3.21 10.43 -8.11
CA SER A 79 1.92 10.88 -8.66
C SER A 79 2.02 11.20 -10.16
N THR A 80 3.05 11.95 -10.57
CA THR A 80 3.31 12.25 -11.98
C THR A 80 3.58 10.98 -12.80
N THR A 81 4.36 10.04 -12.25
CA THR A 81 4.66 8.77 -12.91
C THR A 81 3.40 7.93 -13.11
N ILE A 82 2.49 7.92 -12.13
CA ILE A 82 1.20 7.22 -12.23
C ILE A 82 0.33 7.83 -13.33
N GLU A 83 0.30 9.15 -13.47
CA GLU A 83 -0.44 9.80 -14.55
C GLU A 83 0.09 9.40 -15.93
N LEU A 84 1.42 9.39 -16.09
CA LEU A 84 2.07 8.94 -17.33
C LEU A 84 1.71 7.48 -17.65
N VAL A 85 1.90 6.58 -16.70
CA VAL A 85 1.55 5.16 -16.86
C VAL A 85 0.07 4.99 -17.18
N THR A 86 -0.82 5.72 -16.52
CA THR A 86 -2.26 5.65 -16.79
C THR A 86 -2.58 6.11 -18.21
N ASN A 87 -1.91 7.14 -18.71
CA ASN A 87 -2.09 7.61 -20.08
C ASN A 87 -1.55 6.62 -21.11
N ASP A 88 -0.40 6.00 -20.85
CA ASP A 88 0.16 4.95 -21.70
C ASP A 88 -0.79 3.74 -21.77
N ILE A 89 -1.41 3.36 -20.65
CA ILE A 89 -2.42 2.29 -20.62
C ILE A 89 -3.65 2.66 -21.47
N ARG A 90 -4.14 3.90 -21.39
CA ARG A 90 -5.27 4.36 -22.23
C ARG A 90 -4.92 4.32 -23.71
N ASN A 91 -3.72 4.76 -24.08
CA ASN A 91 -3.23 4.72 -25.46
C ASN A 91 -3.08 3.27 -25.97
N LEU A 92 -2.58 2.37 -25.12
CA LEU A 92 -2.49 0.95 -25.41
C LEU A 92 -3.88 0.33 -25.64
N GLN A 93 -4.86 0.66 -24.78
CA GLN A 93 -6.23 0.19 -24.95
C GLN A 93 -6.81 0.61 -26.31
N GLY A 94 -6.64 1.87 -26.71
CA GLY A 94 -7.08 2.34 -28.03
C GLY A 94 -6.37 1.62 -29.19
N SER A 95 -5.11 1.26 -29.01
CA SER A 95 -4.35 0.46 -29.98
C SER A 95 -4.89 -0.98 -30.07
N ILE A 96 -5.20 -1.60 -28.93
CA ILE A 96 -5.82 -2.93 -28.86
C ILE A 96 -7.20 -2.94 -29.52
N ASP A 97 -8.02 -1.91 -29.28
CA ASP A 97 -9.34 -1.78 -29.91
C ASP A 97 -9.22 -1.69 -31.43
N THR A 98 -8.19 -0.99 -31.91
CA THR A 98 -7.89 -0.88 -33.34
C THR A 98 -7.44 -2.21 -33.94
N ILE A 99 -6.53 -2.92 -33.26
CA ILE A 99 -6.10 -4.27 -33.67
C ILE A 99 -7.29 -5.22 -33.70
N THR A 100 -8.13 -5.20 -32.67
CA THR A 100 -9.32 -6.07 -32.56
C THR A 100 -10.30 -5.81 -33.69
N ARG A 101 -10.55 -4.54 -34.03
CA ARG A 101 -11.36 -4.16 -35.20
C ARG A 101 -10.75 -4.64 -36.51
N ASN A 102 -9.44 -4.49 -36.70
CA ASN A 102 -8.74 -4.95 -37.90
C ASN A 102 -8.83 -6.47 -38.04
N VAL A 103 -8.59 -7.21 -36.95
CA VAL A 103 -8.72 -8.68 -36.91
C VAL A 103 -10.15 -9.10 -37.22
N SER A 104 -11.16 -8.48 -36.59
CA SER A 104 -12.57 -8.74 -36.88
C SER A 104 -12.90 -8.52 -38.36
N GLY A 105 -12.44 -7.42 -38.95
CA GLY A 105 -12.63 -7.12 -40.37
C GLY A 105 -11.95 -8.14 -41.30
N ILE A 106 -10.76 -8.63 -40.94
CA ILE A 106 -10.09 -9.73 -41.64
C ILE A 106 -10.92 -11.01 -41.52
N THR A 107 -11.38 -11.37 -40.32
CA THR A 107 -12.22 -12.56 -40.09
C THR A 107 -13.52 -12.51 -40.90
N THR A 108 -14.17 -11.35 -40.98
CA THR A 108 -15.36 -11.18 -41.83
C THR A 108 -15.04 -11.39 -43.31
N LYS A 109 -13.91 -10.87 -43.80
CA LYS A 109 -13.45 -11.05 -45.20
C LYS A 109 -13.03 -12.49 -45.50
N ILE A 110 -12.49 -13.23 -44.52
CA ILE A 110 -12.21 -14.67 -44.62
C ILE A 110 -13.53 -15.46 -44.75
N ASN A 111 -14.54 -15.10 -43.96
CA ASN A 111 -15.82 -15.79 -43.93
C ASN A 111 -16.71 -15.47 -45.14
N SER A 112 -16.40 -14.41 -45.92
CA SER A 112 -17.01 -14.19 -47.23
C SER A 112 -16.35 -15.09 -48.28
N SER A 113 -17.09 -16.08 -48.77
CA SER A 113 -16.66 -17.26 -49.54
C SER A 113 -16.10 -17.01 -50.96
N GLN A 114 -15.49 -15.86 -51.27
CA GLN A 114 -15.06 -15.50 -52.63
C GLN A 114 -13.61 -14.99 -52.78
N SER A 115 -12.65 -15.39 -51.94
CA SER A 115 -11.26 -14.97 -52.19
C SER A 115 -10.20 -16.03 -51.91
N LEU A 116 -9.17 -16.03 -52.78
CA LEU A 116 -7.87 -16.72 -52.72
C LEU A 116 -7.18 -16.62 -51.33
N VAL A 117 -7.63 -15.67 -50.53
CA VAL A 117 -7.21 -15.34 -49.15
C VAL A 117 -7.59 -16.43 -48.12
N GLY A 118 -8.66 -17.21 -48.35
CA GLY A 118 -9.08 -18.28 -47.43
C GLY A 118 -8.06 -19.40 -47.24
N THR A 119 -7.20 -19.65 -48.23
CA THR A 119 -6.16 -20.70 -48.19
C THR A 119 -4.83 -20.21 -47.60
N LEU A 120 -4.54 -18.90 -47.70
CA LEU A 120 -3.34 -18.28 -47.12
C LEU A 120 -3.49 -17.92 -45.63
N LEU A 121 -4.71 -17.68 -45.14
CA LEU A 121 -4.97 -17.27 -43.75
C LEU A 121 -5.31 -18.41 -42.78
N THR A 122 -5.51 -19.64 -43.28
CA THR A 122 -5.50 -20.86 -42.45
C THR A 122 -4.09 -21.29 -42.04
N ASP A 123 -3.04 -20.63 -42.55
CA ASP A 123 -1.68 -20.96 -42.17
C ASP A 123 -1.51 -20.73 -40.65
N THR A 124 -1.28 -21.84 -39.96
CA THR A 124 -1.23 -21.96 -38.49
C THR A 124 -0.40 -20.86 -37.82
N VAL A 125 0.62 -20.33 -38.49
CA VAL A 125 1.53 -19.30 -38.00
C VAL A 125 0.81 -17.97 -37.73
N PHE A 126 -0.06 -17.48 -38.62
CA PHE A 126 -0.74 -16.19 -38.43
C PHE A 126 -1.78 -16.27 -37.30
N ALA A 127 -2.59 -17.32 -37.26
CA ALA A 127 -3.54 -17.58 -36.19
C ALA A 127 -2.85 -17.73 -34.83
N ASN A 128 -1.71 -18.42 -34.79
CA ASN A 128 -0.90 -18.56 -33.58
C ASN A 128 -0.30 -17.22 -33.12
N ASN A 129 0.13 -16.35 -34.04
CA ASN A 129 0.63 -15.02 -33.71
C ASN A 129 -0.48 -14.12 -33.11
N ILE A 130 -1.69 -14.12 -33.69
CA ILE A 130 -2.84 -13.39 -33.13
C ILE A 130 -3.23 -13.93 -31.75
N LYS A 131 -3.25 -15.26 -31.58
CA LYS A 131 -3.47 -15.90 -30.27
C LYS A 131 -2.39 -15.51 -29.26
N GLY A 132 -1.14 -15.41 -29.67
CA GLY A 132 -0.02 -14.95 -28.85
C GLY A 132 -0.19 -13.50 -28.40
N VAL A 133 -0.51 -12.60 -29.34
CA VAL A 133 -0.80 -11.19 -29.03
C VAL A 133 -1.95 -11.05 -28.05
N LEU A 134 -3.05 -11.78 -28.25
CA LEU A 134 -4.22 -11.73 -27.37
C LEU A 134 -3.90 -12.28 -25.98
N THR A 135 -3.16 -13.39 -25.90
CA THR A 135 -2.69 -13.95 -24.63
C THR A 135 -1.81 -12.96 -23.88
N ASN A 136 -0.84 -12.35 -24.55
CA ASN A 136 0.06 -11.37 -23.95
C ASN A 136 -0.69 -10.11 -23.49
N ALA A 137 -1.62 -9.59 -24.30
CA ALA A 137 -2.43 -8.44 -23.92
C ALA A 137 -3.30 -8.71 -22.69
N ASN A 138 -3.90 -9.90 -22.60
CA ASN A 138 -4.66 -10.32 -21.43
C ASN A 138 -3.77 -10.44 -20.19
N GLN A 139 -2.58 -11.03 -20.32
CA GLN A 139 -1.60 -11.17 -19.25
C GLN A 139 -1.11 -9.79 -18.74
N THR A 140 -0.76 -8.88 -19.66
CA THR A 140 -0.35 -7.51 -19.33
C THR A 140 -1.46 -6.76 -18.61
N THR A 141 -2.71 -6.90 -19.06
CA THR A 141 -3.86 -6.26 -18.40
C THR A 141 -4.04 -6.78 -16.97
N ALA A 142 -3.95 -8.09 -16.77
CA ALA A 142 -4.03 -8.69 -15.43
C ALA A 142 -2.89 -8.20 -14.51
N ASN A 143 -1.66 -8.13 -15.02
CA ASN A 143 -0.51 -7.63 -14.26
C ASN A 143 -0.66 -6.15 -13.88
N LEU A 144 -1.19 -5.32 -14.79
CA LEU A 144 -1.46 -3.91 -14.53
C LEU A 144 -2.56 -3.71 -13.49
N GLU A 145 -3.62 -4.52 -13.55
CA GLU A 145 -4.69 -4.52 -12.54
C GLU A 145 -4.13 -4.88 -11.15
N MET A 146 -3.33 -5.95 -11.04
CA MET A 146 -2.68 -6.34 -9.78
C MET A 146 -1.69 -5.29 -9.27
N GLY A 147 -0.85 -4.73 -10.14
CA GLY A 147 0.11 -3.69 -9.77
C GLY A 147 -0.58 -2.42 -9.26
N SER A 148 -1.67 -2.01 -9.92
CA SER A 148 -2.48 -0.84 -9.50
C SER A 148 -3.14 -1.08 -8.14
N PHE A 149 -3.62 -2.31 -7.89
CA PHE A 149 -4.23 -2.69 -6.61
C PHE A 149 -3.21 -2.70 -5.46
N SER A 150 -2.05 -3.34 -5.65
CA SER A 150 -0.97 -3.34 -4.65
C SER A 150 -0.45 -1.93 -4.36
N PHE A 151 -0.34 -1.10 -5.40
CA PHE A 151 0.02 0.30 -5.23
C PHE A 151 -1.00 1.07 -4.39
N TYR A 152 -2.31 0.89 -4.67
CA TYR A 152 -3.37 1.49 -3.87
C TYR A 152 -3.30 1.07 -2.40
N GLN A 153 -3.13 -0.22 -2.11
CA GLN A 153 -2.99 -0.71 -0.74
C GLN A 153 -1.81 -0.05 -0.01
N ASN A 154 -0.67 0.09 -0.70
CA ASN A 154 0.48 0.79 -0.14
C ASN A 154 0.18 2.28 0.12
N MET A 155 -0.55 2.96 -0.76
CA MET A 155 -0.95 4.36 -0.54
C MET A 155 -1.91 4.51 0.63
N GLU A 156 -2.88 3.60 0.77
CA GLU A 156 -3.77 3.59 1.92
C GLU A 156 -3.03 3.32 3.23
N ALA A 157 -2.08 2.38 3.24
CA ALA A 157 -1.24 2.14 4.40
C ALA A 157 -0.42 3.40 4.77
N LEU A 158 0.12 4.12 3.78
CA LEU A 158 0.85 5.37 4.00
C LEU A 158 -0.07 6.49 4.52
N LYS A 159 -1.34 6.53 4.10
CA LYS A 159 -2.34 7.49 4.57
C LYS A 159 -2.50 7.44 6.08
N HIS A 160 -2.42 6.24 6.67
CA HIS A 160 -2.53 6.03 8.11
C HIS A 160 -1.24 6.28 8.90
N ASN A 161 -0.12 6.56 8.25
CA ASN A 161 1.13 6.90 8.93
C ASN A 161 1.12 8.36 9.39
N PHE A 162 1.46 8.60 10.66
CA PHE A 162 1.46 9.94 11.27
C PHE A 162 2.37 10.94 10.53
N LEU A 163 3.43 10.47 9.86
CA LEU A 163 4.36 11.29 9.07
C LEU A 163 3.72 11.88 7.82
N PHE A 164 2.78 11.15 7.20
CA PHE A 164 2.19 11.50 5.91
C PHE A 164 0.77 12.04 6.03
N LYS A 165 0.18 11.96 7.23
CA LYS A 165 -1.18 12.40 7.50
C LYS A 165 -1.46 13.83 6.99
N GLY A 166 -0.59 14.79 7.33
CA GLY A 166 -0.76 16.20 6.90
C GLY A 166 -0.66 16.38 5.37
N TYR A 167 0.25 15.68 4.70
CA TYR A 167 0.38 15.71 3.24
C TYR A 167 -0.89 15.20 2.53
N PHE A 168 -1.48 14.10 3.02
CA PHE A 168 -2.72 13.55 2.45
C PHE A 168 -3.96 14.39 2.81
N GLU A 169 -3.95 15.10 3.93
CA GLU A 169 -4.95 16.12 4.28
C GLU A 169 -4.90 17.30 3.30
N ASP A 170 -3.72 17.85 3.03
CA ASP A 170 -3.53 18.99 2.12
C ASP A 170 -3.94 18.68 0.66
N LEU A 171 -3.79 17.43 0.22
CA LEU A 171 -4.20 16.98 -1.11
C LEU A 171 -5.70 16.64 -1.22
N GLY A 172 -6.46 16.69 -0.13
CA GLY A 172 -7.89 16.38 -0.13
C GLY A 172 -8.23 14.89 -0.34
N TYR A 173 -7.34 13.97 0.05
CA TYR A 173 -7.54 12.53 -0.14
C TYR A 173 -8.62 11.92 0.77
N TRP A 174 -8.87 12.54 1.92
CA TRP A 174 -9.82 12.04 2.92
C TRP A 174 -11.29 12.30 2.58
N ASP A 175 -11.58 13.11 1.55
CA ASP A 175 -12.95 13.50 1.16
C ASP A 175 -13.50 12.72 -0.06
N LYS A 176 -12.91 11.56 -0.42
CA LYS A 176 -13.27 10.82 -1.64
C LYS A 176 -13.90 9.45 -1.39
N THR A 177 -15.06 9.46 -0.75
CA THR A 177 -15.99 8.31 -0.64
C THR A 177 -16.31 7.65 -2.00
N GLY A 178 -16.31 8.42 -3.10
CA GLY A 178 -16.57 7.91 -4.46
C GLY A 178 -15.42 7.11 -5.09
N PHE A 179 -14.17 7.47 -4.80
CA PHE A 179 -13.00 6.77 -5.34
C PHE A 179 -12.78 5.43 -4.65
N GLU A 180 -12.87 5.41 -3.31
CA GLU A 180 -12.81 4.18 -2.50
C GLU A 180 -13.90 3.18 -2.94
N LYS A 181 -15.13 3.65 -3.17
CA LYS A 181 -16.24 2.82 -3.66
C LYS A 181 -15.96 2.25 -5.06
N THR A 182 -15.33 3.03 -5.94
CA THR A 182 -14.93 2.59 -7.27
C THR A 182 -13.84 1.51 -7.18
N MET A 183 -12.90 1.64 -6.24
CA MET A 183 -11.82 0.66 -6.05
C MET A 183 -12.31 -0.63 -5.40
N GLN A 184 -13.17 -0.57 -4.37
CA GLN A 184 -13.82 -1.77 -3.82
C GLN A 184 -14.64 -2.52 -4.88
N THR A 185 -15.32 -1.78 -5.77
CA THR A 185 -16.04 -2.37 -6.89
C THR A 185 -15.08 -3.05 -7.87
N ARG A 186 -13.93 -2.44 -8.15
CA ARG A 186 -12.89 -3.02 -9.01
C ARG A 186 -12.26 -4.26 -8.39
N GLU A 187 -11.93 -4.23 -7.10
CA GLU A 187 -11.41 -5.37 -6.34
C GLU A 187 -12.38 -6.56 -6.42
N THR A 188 -13.66 -6.33 -6.14
CA THR A 188 -14.71 -7.35 -6.27
C THR A 188 -14.76 -7.93 -7.69
N ARG A 189 -14.63 -7.06 -8.71
CA ARG A 189 -14.65 -7.48 -10.11
C ARG A 189 -13.42 -8.33 -10.48
N ILE A 190 -12.24 -7.98 -9.97
CA ILE A 190 -10.98 -8.72 -10.19
C ILE A 190 -11.09 -10.11 -9.55
N LEU A 191 -11.50 -10.19 -8.28
CA LEU A 191 -11.68 -11.47 -7.59
C LEU A 191 -12.68 -12.39 -8.31
N ASN A 192 -13.80 -11.82 -8.77
CA ASN A 192 -14.77 -12.58 -9.56
C ASN A 192 -14.18 -13.06 -10.89
N LYS A 193 -13.35 -12.24 -11.55
CA LYS A 193 -12.72 -12.60 -12.81
C LYS A 193 -11.65 -13.67 -12.64
N GLU A 194 -10.87 -13.59 -11.57
CA GLU A 194 -9.89 -14.62 -11.18
C GLU A 194 -10.57 -15.97 -10.97
N ASN A 195 -11.67 -16.00 -10.22
CA ASN A 195 -12.47 -17.21 -10.02
C ASN A 195 -13.04 -17.77 -11.33
N GLU A 196 -13.51 -16.91 -12.23
CA GLU A 196 -13.98 -17.30 -13.56
C GLU A 196 -12.85 -17.91 -14.41
N LEU A 197 -11.66 -17.31 -14.39
CA LEU A 197 -10.49 -17.76 -15.13
C LEU A 197 -10.01 -19.12 -14.62
N ASN A 198 -9.92 -19.31 -13.30
CA ASN A 198 -9.56 -20.60 -12.69
C ASN A 198 -10.56 -21.71 -13.08
N SER A 199 -11.85 -21.37 -13.16
CA SER A 199 -12.90 -22.31 -13.63
C SER A 199 -12.79 -22.62 -15.12
N ARG A 200 -12.38 -21.65 -15.95
CA ARG A 200 -12.11 -21.86 -17.38
C ARG A 200 -10.86 -22.70 -17.59
N GLU A 201 -9.78 -22.45 -16.86
CA GLU A 201 -8.55 -23.24 -16.93
C GLU A 201 -8.81 -24.72 -16.61
N THR A 202 -9.57 -24.98 -15.54
CA THR A 202 -9.95 -26.35 -15.16
C THR A 202 -10.72 -27.06 -16.28
N ARG A 203 -11.67 -26.39 -16.93
CA ARG A 203 -12.42 -26.94 -18.06
C ARG A 203 -11.56 -27.18 -19.29
N LEU A 204 -10.60 -26.30 -19.56
CA LEU A 204 -9.65 -26.49 -20.66
C LEU A 204 -8.76 -27.71 -20.42
N ARG A 205 -8.29 -27.93 -19.18
CA ARG A 205 -7.59 -29.16 -18.79
C ARG A 205 -8.44 -30.41 -19.01
N ASP A 206 -9.71 -30.39 -18.61
CA ASP A 206 -10.62 -31.53 -18.80
C ASP A 206 -10.87 -31.84 -20.29
N PHE A 207 -11.05 -30.80 -21.11
CA PHE A 207 -11.14 -30.97 -22.56
C PHE A 207 -9.86 -31.53 -23.18
N GLN A 208 -8.69 -31.06 -22.73
CA GLN A 208 -7.40 -31.58 -23.18
C GLN A 208 -7.29 -33.08 -22.89
N LEU A 209 -7.61 -33.51 -21.66
CA LEU A 209 -7.60 -34.93 -21.26
C LEU A 209 -8.55 -35.79 -22.11
N LYS A 210 -9.75 -35.26 -22.42
CA LYS A 210 -10.71 -35.94 -23.30
C LYS A 210 -10.18 -36.08 -24.72
N LEU A 211 -9.54 -35.04 -25.26
CA LEU A 211 -8.91 -35.09 -26.59
C LEU A 211 -7.77 -36.11 -26.64
N ASP A 212 -6.93 -36.14 -25.61
CA ASP A 212 -5.83 -37.10 -25.52
C ASP A 212 -6.34 -38.55 -25.43
N SER A 213 -7.41 -38.78 -24.68
CA SER A 213 -8.08 -40.09 -24.59
C SER A 213 -8.68 -40.53 -25.93
N LEU A 214 -9.34 -39.61 -26.63
CA LEU A 214 -9.89 -39.84 -27.98
C LEU A 214 -8.78 -40.16 -28.99
N ARG A 215 -7.66 -39.45 -28.92
CA ARG A 215 -6.50 -39.68 -29.78
C ARG A 215 -5.91 -41.07 -29.54
N ASN A 216 -5.73 -41.48 -28.29
CA ASN A 216 -5.21 -42.80 -27.95
C ASN A 216 -6.13 -43.92 -28.44
N LEU A 217 -7.45 -43.77 -28.27
CA LEU A 217 -8.45 -44.70 -28.81
C LEU A 217 -8.39 -44.82 -30.34
N LEU A 218 -8.17 -43.70 -31.04
CA LEU A 218 -8.04 -43.70 -32.50
C LEU A 218 -6.75 -44.39 -32.97
N GLU A 219 -5.63 -44.24 -32.27
CA GLU A 219 -4.38 -44.95 -32.60
C GLU A 219 -4.50 -46.46 -32.29
N GLU A 220 -5.08 -46.87 -31.15
CA GLU A 220 -5.33 -48.30 -30.87
C GLU A 220 -6.24 -48.96 -31.91
N LYS A 221 -7.29 -48.25 -32.34
CA LYS A 221 -8.21 -48.75 -33.37
C LYS A 221 -7.57 -48.85 -34.75
N LYS A 222 -6.59 -48.00 -35.04
CA LYS A 222 -5.82 -48.01 -36.29
C LYS A 222 -4.78 -49.14 -36.31
N ASP A 223 -4.18 -49.46 -35.16
CA ASP A 223 -3.22 -50.57 -35.04
C ASP A 223 -3.90 -51.94 -35.04
N SER A 224 -5.16 -52.04 -34.59
CA SER A 224 -5.98 -53.26 -34.67
C SER A 224 -6.59 -53.53 -36.06
N LEU A 225 -6.46 -52.59 -37.00
CA LEU A 225 -6.91 -52.70 -38.40
C LEU A 225 -5.76 -53.03 -39.38
N LYS A 226 -4.52 -53.19 -38.89
CA LYS A 226 -3.36 -53.68 -39.63
C LYS A 226 -3.10 -55.15 -39.31
#